data_AF-A0A1G6B9M6-F1
#
_entry.id   AF-A0A1G6B9M6-F1
#
_cell.length_a   1.000
_cell.length_b   1.000
_cell.length_c   1.000
_cell.angle_alpha   90.00
_cell.angle_beta   90.00
_cell.angle_gamma   90.00
#
_symmetry.space_group_name_H-M   'P 1'
#
loop_
_entity.id
_entity.type
_entity.pdbx_description
1 polymer ?
#
loop_
_entity_poly.entity_id
_entity_poly.type
_entity_poly.pdbx_seq_one_letter_code
_entity_poly.pdbx_strand_id
1 'polypeptide(L)'
;MVQILAFAYGAFIVGVIGFQLALIAGAPWGRLTQGGTHSGALPTSGRLAAGASIVVLAALGLAILSQVGSGPDWPRWTGWVAAGVQALVFAANCATRSAPERKLWAPITGVMLALALSVMVLACCRGERQVLLRFDPDGTLALAGLSEREPEIDLLDTPAFPI
;
A
#
# COMPACT_ATOMS: atom_id res chain seq x y z
N MET A 1 11.06 8.38 -6.74
CA MET A 1 10.24 7.34 -7.40
C MET A 1 9.09 6.85 -6.54
N VAL A 2 9.31 6.26 -5.35
CA VAL A 2 8.21 5.71 -4.50
C VAL A 2 7.15 6.76 -4.11
N GLN A 3 7.55 8.00 -3.83
CA GLN A 3 6.62 9.12 -3.56
C GLN A 3 5.67 9.38 -4.73
N ILE A 4 6.14 9.29 -5.98
CA ILE A 4 5.30 9.49 -7.17
C ILE A 4 4.21 8.42 -7.21
N LEU A 5 4.54 7.16 -6.89
CA LEU A 5 3.58 6.07 -6.84
C LEU A 5 2.53 6.28 -5.73
N ALA A 6 2.97 6.74 -4.55
CA ALA A 6 2.08 7.03 -3.44
C ALA A 6 1.15 8.22 -3.75
N PHE A 7 1.66 9.29 -4.38
CA PHE A 7 0.83 10.42 -4.82
C PHE A 7 -0.12 10.03 -5.94
N ALA A 8 0.30 9.18 -6.88
CA ALA A 8 -0.59 8.63 -7.90
C ALA A 8 -1.73 7.83 -7.26
N TYR A 9 -1.43 6.97 -6.28
CA TYR A 9 -2.45 6.25 -5.51
C TYR A 9 -3.41 7.22 -4.79
N GLY A 10 -2.87 8.25 -4.14
CA GLY A 10 -3.66 9.31 -3.50
C GLY A 10 -4.56 10.06 -4.48
N ALA A 11 -4.09 10.36 -5.69
CA ALA A 11 -4.88 11.01 -6.74
C ALA A 11 -6.06 10.14 -7.18
N PHE A 12 -5.87 8.82 -7.32
CA PHE A 12 -6.97 7.88 -7.56
C PHE A 12 -7.97 7.90 -6.40
N ILE A 13 -7.52 7.85 -5.15
CA ILE A 13 -8.40 7.93 -3.97
C ILE A 13 -9.25 9.20 -4.00
N VAL A 14 -8.66 10.37 -4.28
CA VAL A 14 -9.39 11.64 -4.40
C VAL A 14 -10.42 11.58 -5.53
N GLY A 15 -10.06 11.02 -6.69
CA GLY A 15 -11.00 10.83 -7.81
C GLY A 15 -12.19 9.95 -7.42
N VAL A 16 -11.95 8.85 -6.71
CA VAL A 16 -13.02 7.96 -6.23
C VAL A 16 -13.87 8.65 -5.16
N ILE A 17 -13.28 9.42 -4.24
CA ILE A 17 -14.03 10.21 -3.25
C ILE A 17 -14.92 11.25 -3.94
N GLY A 18 -14.41 11.95 -4.95
CA GLY A 18 -15.20 12.89 -5.76
C GLY A 18 -16.40 12.21 -6.43
N PHE A 19 -16.21 10.99 -6.92
CA PHE A 19 -17.30 10.18 -7.44
C PHE A 19 -18.33 9.81 -6.36
N GLN A 20 -17.91 9.39 -5.16
CA GLN A 20 -18.82 9.12 -4.04
C GLN A 20 -19.62 10.37 -3.62
N LEU A 21 -18.98 11.54 -3.59
CA LEU A 21 -19.64 12.81 -3.31
C LEU A 21 -20.70 13.14 -4.38
N ALA A 22 -20.42 12.88 -5.65
CA ALA A 22 -21.40 13.05 -6.73
C ALA A 22 -22.62 12.12 -6.56
N LEU A 23 -22.42 10.87 -6.11
CA LEU A 23 -23.52 9.95 -5.78
C LEU A 23 -24.38 10.47 -4.62
N ILE A 24 -23.72 11.00 -3.57
CA ILE A 24 -24.41 11.61 -2.41
C ILE A 24 -25.22 12.84 -2.85
N ALA A 25 -24.69 13.64 -3.78
CA ALA A 25 -25.39 14.78 -4.38
C ALA A 25 -26.55 14.37 -5.30
N GLY A 26 -26.68 13.10 -5.66
CA GLY A 26 -27.79 12.56 -6.45
C GLY A 26 -27.49 12.38 -7.94
N ALA A 27 -26.22 12.29 -8.34
CA ALA A 27 -25.86 11.97 -9.72
C ALA A 27 -26.51 10.62 -10.15
N PRO A 28 -27.08 10.52 -11.36
CA PRO A 28 -27.76 9.32 -11.85
C PRO A 28 -26.78 8.24 -12.32
N TRP A 29 -25.69 8.05 -11.59
CA TRP A 29 -24.64 7.08 -11.89
C TRP A 29 -24.79 5.77 -11.11
N GLY A 30 -25.96 5.54 -10.51
CA GLY A 30 -26.25 4.29 -9.79
C GLY A 30 -26.02 3.04 -10.62
N ARG A 31 -26.21 3.10 -11.96
CA ARG A 31 -25.90 2.00 -12.89
C ARG A 31 -24.41 1.62 -12.97
N LEU A 32 -23.52 2.51 -12.55
CA LEU A 32 -22.07 2.32 -12.55
C LEU A 32 -21.56 1.85 -11.18
N THR A 33 -22.44 1.58 -10.21
CA THR A 33 -22.07 1.29 -8.81
C THR A 33 -23.07 0.33 -8.16
N GLN A 34 -22.72 -0.23 -6.99
CA GLN A 34 -23.63 -1.06 -6.19
C GLN A 34 -24.27 -2.21 -6.98
N GLY A 35 -23.54 -2.82 -7.92
CA GLY A 35 -24.04 -3.96 -8.70
C GLY A 35 -25.01 -3.59 -9.84
N GLY A 36 -25.18 -2.30 -10.16
CA GLY A 36 -26.05 -1.83 -11.23
C GLY A 36 -27.55 -1.92 -10.93
N THR A 37 -27.94 -2.10 -9.67
CA THR A 37 -29.33 -2.38 -9.26
C THR A 37 -30.28 -1.18 -9.41
N HIS A 38 -29.75 0.05 -9.51
CA HIS A 38 -30.55 1.26 -9.62
C HIS A 38 -30.15 2.08 -10.87
N SER A 39 -31.07 2.18 -11.84
CA SER A 39 -30.94 3.09 -12.97
C SER A 39 -31.42 4.49 -12.57
N GLY A 40 -30.60 5.23 -11.81
CA GLY A 40 -30.95 6.58 -11.36
C GLY A 40 -30.12 7.08 -10.18
N ALA A 41 -30.64 8.08 -9.47
CA ALA A 41 -30.06 8.57 -8.22
C ALA A 41 -30.20 7.52 -7.11
N LEU A 42 -29.16 7.35 -6.29
CA LEU A 42 -29.18 6.39 -5.19
C LEU A 42 -30.21 6.77 -4.11
N PRO A 43 -30.97 5.79 -3.56
CA PRO A 43 -31.80 5.99 -2.38
C PRO A 43 -30.94 6.37 -1.18
N THR A 44 -31.56 6.94 -0.14
CA THR A 44 -30.87 7.47 1.05
C THR A 44 -29.92 6.47 1.72
N SER A 45 -30.25 5.18 1.74
CA SER A 45 -29.39 4.10 2.25
C SER A 45 -28.10 3.94 1.42
N GLY A 46 -28.19 4.07 0.10
CA GLY A 46 -27.04 4.05 -0.80
C GLY A 46 -26.11 5.25 -0.61
N ARG A 47 -26.67 6.42 -0.29
CA ARG A 47 -25.88 7.62 0.04
C ARG A 47 -25.12 7.47 1.36
N LEU A 48 -25.72 6.82 2.36
CA LEU A 48 -25.05 6.53 3.63
C LEU A 48 -23.87 5.56 3.45
N ALA A 49 -24.05 4.53 2.61
CA ALA A 49 -22.98 3.61 2.23
C ALA A 49 -21.84 4.32 1.46
N ALA A 50 -22.15 5.28 0.59
CA ALA A 50 -21.17 6.13 -0.07
C ALA A 50 -20.38 6.98 0.95
N GLY A 51 -21.07 7.55 1.94
CA GLY A 51 -20.44 8.28 3.05
C GLY A 51 -19.46 7.42 3.85
N ALA A 52 -19.86 6.21 4.25
CA ALA A 52 -18.97 5.27 4.92
C ALA A 52 -17.76 4.88 4.04
N SER A 53 -17.97 4.72 2.73
CA SER A 53 -16.91 4.41 1.77
C SER A 53 -15.86 5.53 1.67
N ILE A 54 -16.27 6.80 1.77
CA ILE A 54 -15.34 7.94 1.77
C ILE A 54 -14.37 7.84 2.96
N VAL A 55 -14.86 7.49 4.14
CA VAL A 55 -14.01 7.34 5.34
C VAL A 55 -12.99 6.24 5.15
N VAL A 56 -13.42 5.08 4.62
CA VAL A 56 -12.51 3.96 4.33
C VAL A 56 -11.48 4.36 3.27
N LEU A 57 -11.90 4.97 2.16
CA LEU A 57 -10.98 5.42 1.10
C LEU A 57 -9.95 6.43 1.63
N ALA A 58 -10.36 7.38 2.45
CA ALA A 58 -9.46 8.34 3.08
C ALA A 58 -8.43 7.63 3.97
N ALA A 59 -8.86 6.67 4.79
CA ALA A 59 -7.96 5.88 5.63
C ALA A 59 -6.93 5.08 4.79
N LEU A 60 -7.36 4.48 3.68
CA LEU A 60 -6.45 3.77 2.77
C LEU A 60 -5.41 4.71 2.14
N GLY A 61 -5.86 5.88 1.67
CA GLY A 61 -4.97 6.91 1.11
C GLY A 61 -3.93 7.37 2.12
N LEU A 62 -4.36 7.72 3.34
CA LEU A 62 -3.46 8.15 4.42
C LEU A 62 -2.50 7.05 4.87
N ALA A 63 -2.95 5.79 4.92
CA ALA A 63 -2.10 4.66 5.28
C ALA A 63 -0.95 4.46 4.27
N ILE A 64 -1.22 4.56 2.97
CA ILE A 64 -0.21 4.44 1.91
C ILE A 64 0.71 5.65 1.86
N LEU A 65 0.16 6.86 1.98
CA LEU A 65 0.94 8.10 1.99
C LEU A 65 1.88 8.19 3.22
N SER A 66 1.48 7.62 4.36
CA SER A 66 2.34 7.51 5.54
C SER A 66 3.62 6.71 5.27
N GLN A 67 3.58 5.74 4.35
CA GLN A 67 4.76 4.89 4.04
C GLN A 67 5.88 5.64 3.31
N VAL A 68 5.59 6.85 2.82
CA VAL A 68 6.57 7.73 2.18
C VAL A 68 6.81 9.01 2.97
N GLY A 69 6.35 9.06 4.23
CA GLY A 69 6.48 10.23 5.11
C GLY A 69 5.61 11.42 4.71
N SER A 70 4.54 11.20 3.94
CA SER A 70 3.63 12.26 3.45
C SER A 70 2.23 12.10 4.02
N GLY A 71 2.08 12.00 5.33
CA GLY A 71 0.81 11.74 6.00
C GLY A 71 0.94 11.76 7.52
N PRO A 72 -0.01 11.18 8.27
CA PRO A 72 0.02 11.13 9.74
C PRO A 72 1.10 10.18 10.33
N ASP A 73 2.07 9.75 9.52
CA ASP A 73 3.18 8.85 9.89
C ASP A 73 2.71 7.54 10.55
N TRP A 74 1.69 6.92 9.96
CA TRP A 74 1.15 5.66 10.46
C TRP A 74 2.13 4.47 10.32
N PRO A 75 2.10 3.53 11.27
CA PRO A 75 3.01 2.39 11.26
C PRO A 75 2.87 1.52 10.02
N ARG A 76 3.95 0.84 9.64
CA ARG A 76 4.03 0.08 8.39
C ARG A 76 2.95 -0.99 8.19
N TRP A 77 2.43 -1.59 9.27
CA TRP A 77 1.35 -2.57 9.18
C TRP A 77 0.07 -1.98 8.59
N THR A 78 -0.20 -0.68 8.75
CA THR A 78 -1.39 -0.03 8.19
C THR A 78 -1.34 0.01 6.67
N GLY A 79 -0.15 0.15 6.08
CA GLY A 79 0.04 0.09 4.63
C GLY A 79 -0.27 -1.30 4.05
N TRP A 80 0.10 -2.37 4.77
CA TRP A 80 -0.26 -3.74 4.37
C TRP A 80 -1.75 -4.03 4.54
N VAL A 81 -2.37 -3.53 5.61
CA VAL A 81 -3.83 -3.58 5.76
C VAL A 81 -4.50 -2.85 4.61
N ALA A 82 -4.01 -1.67 4.23
CA ALA A 82 -4.56 -0.91 3.11
C ALA A 82 -4.43 -1.68 1.78
N ALA A 83 -3.28 -2.29 1.51
CA ALA A 83 -3.09 -3.15 0.35
C ALA A 83 -4.03 -4.37 0.35
N GLY A 84 -4.24 -5.00 1.50
CA GLY A 84 -5.17 -6.12 1.67
C GLY A 84 -6.63 -5.72 1.41
N VAL A 85 -7.08 -4.61 1.99
CA VAL A 85 -8.43 -4.06 1.72
C VAL A 85 -8.57 -3.70 0.24
N GLN A 86 -7.55 -3.09 -0.37
CA GLN A 86 -7.56 -2.77 -1.80
C GLN A 86 -7.66 -4.03 -2.68
N ALA A 87 -7.04 -5.14 -2.28
CA ALA A 87 -7.15 -6.42 -2.96
C ALA A 87 -8.56 -7.00 -2.89
N LEU A 88 -9.22 -6.90 -1.72
CA LEU A 88 -10.62 -7.30 -1.57
C LEU A 88 -11.54 -6.44 -2.44
N VAL A 89 -11.31 -5.13 -2.50
CA VAL A 89 -12.05 -4.20 -3.37
C VAL A 89 -11.87 -4.60 -4.84
N PHE A 90 -10.64 -4.86 -5.29
CA PHE A 90 -10.38 -5.31 -6.65
C PHE A 90 -11.08 -6.64 -6.96
N ALA A 91 -10.99 -7.62 -6.06
CA ALA A 91 -11.65 -8.92 -6.22
C ALA A 91 -13.17 -8.78 -6.34
N ALA A 92 -13.79 -7.94 -5.50
CA ALA A 92 -15.22 -7.65 -5.56
C ALA A 92 -15.61 -6.98 -6.89
N ASN A 93 -14.81 -6.03 -7.37
CA ASN A 93 -15.07 -5.36 -8.66
C ASN A 93 -14.87 -6.28 -9.87
N CYS A 94 -13.94 -7.24 -9.78
CA CYS A 94 -13.79 -8.31 -10.78
C CYS A 94 -14.96 -9.29 -10.77
N ALA A 95 -15.46 -9.66 -9.59
CA ALA A 95 -16.57 -10.62 -9.43
C ALA A 95 -17.96 -10.04 -9.73
N THR A 96 -18.05 -8.72 -9.89
CA THR A 96 -19.32 -8.02 -10.13
C THR A 96 -19.97 -8.50 -11.44
N ARG A 97 -21.26 -8.88 -11.38
CA ARG A 97 -22.02 -9.40 -12.54
C ARG A 97 -22.30 -8.34 -13.60
N SER A 98 -22.42 -7.06 -13.21
CA SER A 98 -22.62 -5.92 -14.09
C SER A 98 -21.42 -5.70 -15.02
N ALA A 99 -21.60 -5.93 -16.32
CA ALA A 99 -20.57 -5.72 -17.34
C ALA A 99 -20.04 -4.27 -17.41
N PRO A 100 -20.86 -3.21 -17.35
CA PRO A 100 -20.34 -1.84 -17.37
C PRO A 100 -19.57 -1.50 -16.09
N GLU A 101 -19.99 -2.00 -14.93
CA GLU A 101 -19.29 -1.79 -13.65
C GLU A 101 -17.94 -2.49 -13.65
N ARG A 102 -17.90 -3.76 -14.08
CA ARG A 102 -16.65 -4.55 -14.16
C ARG A 102 -15.65 -3.94 -15.14
N LYS A 103 -16.10 -3.48 -16.31
CA LYS A 103 -15.20 -2.86 -17.32
C LYS A 103 -14.59 -1.54 -16.85
N LEU A 104 -15.26 -0.80 -15.97
CA LEU A 104 -14.76 0.46 -15.44
C LEU A 104 -13.93 0.25 -14.17
N TRP A 105 -14.48 -0.46 -13.19
CA TRP A 105 -13.89 -0.52 -11.85
C TRP A 105 -12.81 -1.56 -11.69
N ALA A 106 -12.88 -2.71 -12.38
CA ALA A 106 -11.82 -3.71 -12.32
C ALA A 106 -10.45 -3.13 -12.75
N PRO A 107 -10.29 -2.43 -13.90
CA PRO A 107 -8.99 -1.87 -14.27
C PRO A 107 -8.56 -0.76 -13.30
N ILE A 108 -9.46 0.14 -12.86
CA ILE A 108 -9.12 1.21 -11.92
C ILE A 108 -8.61 0.63 -10.59
N THR A 109 -9.38 -0.27 -9.99
CA THR A 109 -9.02 -0.88 -8.70
C THR A 109 -7.80 -1.80 -8.81
N GLY A 110 -7.57 -2.41 -9.98
CA GLY A 110 -6.36 -3.17 -10.28
C GLY A 110 -5.12 -2.29 -10.35
N VAL A 111 -5.19 -1.12 -11.00
CA VAL A 111 -4.09 -0.13 -11.01
C VAL A 111 -3.82 0.38 -9.60
N MET A 112 -4.87 0.70 -8.84
CA MET A 112 -4.73 1.12 -7.44
C MET A 112 -4.05 0.05 -6.58
N LEU A 113 -4.42 -1.22 -6.74
CA LEU A 113 -3.78 -2.34 -6.06
C LEU A 113 -2.30 -2.47 -6.43
N ALA A 114 -1.98 -2.38 -7.72
CA ALA A 114 -0.60 -2.45 -8.20
C ALA A 114 0.25 -1.30 -7.63
N LEU A 115 -0.30 -0.08 -7.57
CA LEU A 115 0.37 1.08 -6.96
C LEU A 115 0.61 0.87 -5.46
N ALA A 116 -0.41 0.43 -4.71
CA ALA A 116 -0.28 0.18 -3.27
C ALA A 116 0.79 -0.88 -2.98
N LEU A 117 0.77 -2.01 -3.69
CA LEU A 117 1.78 -3.06 -3.55
C LEU A 117 3.18 -2.57 -3.92
N SER A 118 3.31 -1.81 -5.02
CA SER A 118 4.59 -1.24 -5.44
C SER A 118 5.16 -0.31 -4.38
N VAL A 119 4.33 0.53 -3.74
CA VAL A 119 4.76 1.37 -2.62
C VAL A 119 5.24 0.51 -1.45
N MET A 120 4.46 -0.49 -1.03
CA MET A 120 4.81 -1.33 0.13
C MET A 120 6.10 -2.13 -0.06
N VAL A 121 6.32 -2.67 -1.25
CA VAL A 121 7.53 -3.43 -1.60
C VAL A 121 8.73 -2.49 -1.72
N LEU A 122 8.61 -1.38 -2.45
CA LEU A 122 9.74 -0.47 -2.67
C LEU A 122 10.10 0.35 -1.41
N ALA A 123 9.13 0.67 -0.56
CA ALA A 123 9.38 1.30 0.73
C ALA A 123 10.17 0.36 1.67
N CYS A 124 9.95 -0.97 1.57
CA CYS A 124 10.75 -1.97 2.28
C CYS A 124 12.23 -1.83 1.95
N CYS A 125 12.55 -1.86 0.66
CA CYS A 125 13.92 -1.84 0.17
C CYS A 125 14.63 -0.50 0.40
N ARG A 126 13.87 0.57 0.71
CA ARG A 126 14.43 1.88 1.05
C ARG A 126 14.79 1.99 2.53
N GLY A 127 14.01 1.37 3.42
CA GLY A 127 14.31 1.34 4.87
C GLY A 127 15.65 0.66 5.16
N GLU A 128 15.91 -0.48 4.53
CA GLU A 128 17.18 -1.20 4.66
C GLU A 128 18.35 -0.40 4.07
N ARG A 129 18.16 0.26 2.92
CA ARG A 129 19.20 1.12 2.30
C ARG A 129 19.48 2.40 3.09
N GLN A 130 18.49 2.99 3.76
CA GLN A 130 18.70 4.15 4.63
C GLN A 130 19.47 3.77 5.88
N VAL A 131 19.17 2.64 6.52
CA VAL A 131 19.98 2.14 7.65
C VAL A 131 21.42 1.87 7.21
N LEU A 132 21.63 1.38 5.98
CA LEU A 132 22.96 1.10 5.42
C LEU A 132 23.71 2.36 4.92
N LEU A 133 23.01 3.45 4.61
CA LEU A 133 23.58 4.74 4.15
C LEU A 133 23.59 5.83 5.24
N ARG A 134 22.98 5.58 6.40
CA ARG A 134 23.04 6.47 7.57
C ARG A 134 24.39 6.21 8.26
N PHE A 135 25.44 6.74 7.64
CA PHE A 135 26.75 6.91 8.25
C PHE A 135 26.68 7.94 9.37
N ASP A 136 27.44 7.66 10.43
CA ASP A 136 27.62 8.50 11.62
C ASP A 136 27.94 9.96 11.25
N PRO A 137 27.54 10.95 12.06
CA PRO A 137 27.88 12.36 11.84
C PRO A 137 29.40 12.63 11.79
N ASP A 138 30.21 11.67 12.22
CA ASP A 138 31.64 11.80 12.45
C ASP A 138 32.49 11.35 11.25
N GLY A 139 31.87 10.99 10.12
CA GLY A 139 32.58 10.68 8.87
C GLY A 139 33.36 9.36 8.87
N THR A 140 33.16 8.50 9.88
CA THR A 140 33.79 7.19 9.91
C THR A 140 32.99 6.23 9.01
N LEU A 141 33.57 5.88 7.87
CA LEU A 141 33.12 4.72 7.09
C LEU A 141 33.38 3.45 7.90
N ALA A 142 32.48 3.06 8.79
CA ALA A 142 32.29 1.66 9.14
C ALA A 142 31.89 0.87 7.87
N LEU A 143 32.87 0.64 6.99
CA LEU A 143 32.92 -0.60 6.23
C LEU A 143 32.87 -1.68 7.30
N ALA A 144 31.75 -2.41 7.41
CA ALA A 144 31.76 -3.68 8.09
C ALA A 144 32.89 -4.47 7.43
N GLY A 145 34.02 -4.53 8.12
CA GLY A 145 35.28 -4.93 7.54
C GLY A 145 35.12 -6.30 6.93
N LEU A 146 35.53 -6.42 5.68
CA LEU A 146 36.28 -7.58 5.25
C LEU A 146 37.55 -7.61 6.12
N SER A 147 37.42 -8.05 7.37
CA SER A 147 38.54 -8.53 8.15
C SER A 147 38.58 -10.02 7.86
N GLU A 148 39.42 -10.37 6.89
CA GLU A 148 39.90 -11.73 6.73
C GLU A 148 40.45 -12.20 8.08
N ARG A 149 39.67 -13.01 8.79
CA ARG A 149 40.24 -13.90 9.80
C ARG A 149 40.83 -15.05 9.00
N GLU A 150 42.13 -14.97 8.74
CA GLU A 150 42.87 -16.19 8.44
C GLU A 150 42.58 -17.20 9.56
N PRO A 151 42.25 -18.47 9.24
CA PRO A 151 42.21 -19.50 10.25
C PRO A 151 43.66 -19.80 10.62
N GLU A 152 44.18 -19.10 11.63
CA GLU A 152 45.33 -19.58 12.39
C GLU A 152 44.87 -20.86 13.08
N ILE A 153 45.12 -21.99 12.41
CA ILE A 153 45.02 -23.33 12.97
C ILE A 153 46.14 -23.41 14.00
N ASP A 154 45.83 -22.99 15.23
CA ASP A 154 46.70 -23.23 16.37
C ASP A 154 46.68 -24.74 16.67
N LEU A 155 47.75 -25.38 16.20
CA LEU A 155 47.95 -26.82 16.09
C LEU A 155 48.47 -27.41 17.40
N LEU A 156 48.10 -26.84 18.55
CA LEU A 156 48.70 -27.13 19.86
C LEU A 156 47.73 -27.23 21.05
N ASP A 157 46.49 -27.66 20.84
CA ASP A 157 45.63 -28.15 21.93
C ASP A 157 44.97 -29.49 21.56
N THR A 158 45.79 -30.54 21.54
CA THR A 158 45.31 -31.92 21.67
C THR A 158 45.28 -32.30 23.15
N PRO A 159 44.11 -32.37 23.81
CA PRO A 159 44.02 -33.13 25.04
C PRO A 159 44.09 -34.62 24.67
N ALA A 160 45.22 -35.23 25.04
CA ALA A 160 45.40 -36.66 25.06
C ALA A 160 44.25 -37.33 25.84
N PHE A 161 43.50 -38.20 25.16
CA PHE A 161 42.59 -39.13 25.83
C PHE A 161 43.43 -40.18 26.58
N PRO A 162 43.27 -40.34 27.91
CA PRO A 162 43.77 -41.51 28.59
C PRO A 162 42.80 -42.68 28.37
N ILE A 163 43.39 -43.76 27.83
CA ILE A 163 43.04 -45.21 27.85
C ILE A 163 41.71 -45.63 28.47
#